data_AF-A0A1V4MKN9-F1
#
_entry.id   AF-A0A1V4MKN9-F1
#
_cell.length_a   1.000
_cell.length_b   1.000
_cell.length_c   1.000
_cell.angle_alpha   90.00
_cell.angle_beta   90.00
_cell.angle_gamma   90.00
#
_symmetry.space_group_name_H-M   'P 1'
#
loop_
_entity.id
_entity.type
_entity.pdbx_description
1 polymer ?
#
loop_
_entity_poly.entity_id
_entity_poly.type
_entity_poly.pdbx_seq_one_letter_code
_entity_poly.pdbx_strand_id
1 'polypeptide(L)'
;MSNNQSLENWLTTRQLEPRWSVGLSGVANLIVLLIGVFAVWWIFFSNGGIFKLYTPLLGFSLVIWTLLILLWQTELFDYWPFSRSYLQNTHPLAKGATMSLLMLVIYLVLIIGCVYLIMGKLGITYFNWNSLMTYGDFGQDATSTREAASWAMLCLSVPFFLVSVWFMFGIGKDLFPELKQPKFGIAMWSIIAVLGIYFYFIFFHPHIGSMFYPKQIYAAVPPWWESIAQTNSAEYSLGILFVTVVGIFYAFHLWDGWPYNYVQKQPWRFIYFAVVSLVIGYIIFRVQLFIFDYIWYEAYVGGQNEANFGWRYSHTVTMANFVLVIALIQNVFFGQAYEKMNAVVRGLIKTIVAVVVGLLFAWAYYAWGPALLGICGGISHPSENAAAFLIMVINLIMIQDYFMDRWPGYRLKK
;
A
#
# COMPACT_ATOMS: atom_id res chain seq x y z
N MET A 1 6.78 -25.56 -28.33
CA MET A 1 5.67 -24.81 -27.71
C MET A 1 4.99 -25.74 -26.71
N SER A 2 5.39 -25.73 -25.43
CA SER A 2 4.83 -26.65 -24.43
C SER A 2 3.56 -26.06 -23.82
N ASN A 3 2.57 -26.92 -23.57
CA ASN A 3 1.24 -26.62 -23.01
C ASN A 3 1.25 -26.13 -21.53
N ASN A 4 2.34 -25.56 -21.03
CA ASN A 4 2.48 -25.10 -19.65
C ASN A 4 1.92 -23.69 -19.37
N GLN A 5 1.44 -22.96 -20.39
CA GLN A 5 0.91 -21.59 -20.21
C GLN A 5 -0.34 -21.51 -19.31
N SER A 6 -1.04 -22.63 -19.06
CA SER A 6 -2.26 -22.63 -18.24
C SER A 6 -2.03 -22.49 -16.73
N LEU A 7 -0.77 -22.64 -16.26
CA LEU A 7 -0.41 -22.58 -14.84
C LEU A 7 0.29 -21.27 -14.44
N GLU A 8 0.63 -20.38 -15.37
CA GLU A 8 1.32 -19.11 -15.08
C GLU A 8 0.32 -17.94 -14.87
N ASN A 9 0.69 -16.95 -14.05
CA ASN A 9 -0.20 -15.82 -13.70
C ASN A 9 -0.46 -14.95 -14.94
N TRP A 10 -1.66 -14.37 -15.07
CA TRP A 10 -1.99 -13.47 -16.18
C TRP A 10 -1.02 -12.29 -16.31
N LEU A 11 -0.66 -11.65 -15.20
CA LEU A 11 0.25 -10.50 -15.21
C LEU A 11 1.63 -10.87 -15.76
N THR A 12 2.10 -12.10 -15.49
CA THR A 12 3.39 -12.60 -15.98
C THR A 12 3.35 -13.04 -17.44
N THR A 13 2.18 -13.47 -17.95
CA THR A 13 2.04 -14.03 -19.29
C THR A 13 1.56 -13.03 -20.32
N ARG A 14 0.84 -11.97 -19.90
CA ARG A 14 0.35 -10.93 -20.80
C ARG A 14 1.52 -10.14 -21.38
N GLN A 15 1.43 -9.87 -22.68
CA GLN A 15 2.36 -9.00 -23.38
C GLN A 15 1.64 -7.75 -23.83
N LEU A 16 2.18 -6.58 -23.48
CA LEU A 16 1.65 -5.28 -23.85
C LEU A 16 2.57 -4.60 -24.85
N GLU A 17 1.98 -4.01 -25.88
CA GLU A 17 2.69 -3.18 -26.85
C GLU A 17 2.16 -1.74 -26.81
N PRO A 18 3.02 -0.73 -27.01
CA PRO A 18 2.59 0.65 -27.05
C PRO A 18 1.75 0.89 -28.31
N ARG A 19 0.69 1.69 -28.20
CA ARG A 19 -0.14 2.06 -29.35
C ARG A 19 0.56 3.05 -30.27
N TRP A 20 1.46 3.85 -29.70
CA TRP A 20 2.27 4.83 -30.41
C TRP A 20 3.76 4.65 -30.03
N SER A 21 4.54 5.74 -29.98
CA SER A 21 5.85 5.69 -29.35
C SER A 21 5.73 5.43 -27.85
N VAL A 22 6.77 4.85 -27.24
CA VAL A 22 6.81 4.61 -25.78
C VAL A 22 6.58 5.91 -25.00
N GLY A 23 7.20 7.01 -25.43
CA GLY A 23 7.02 8.32 -24.81
C GLY A 23 5.59 8.82 -24.90
N LEU A 24 4.98 8.82 -26.09
CA LEU A 24 3.60 9.30 -26.27
C LEU A 24 2.58 8.42 -25.54
N SER A 25 2.78 7.10 -25.58
CA SER A 25 1.94 6.13 -24.88
C SER A 25 2.02 6.32 -23.35
N GLY A 26 3.22 6.54 -22.82
CA GLY A 26 3.43 6.80 -21.40
C GLY A 26 2.81 8.14 -20.95
N VAL A 27 2.95 9.20 -21.75
CA VAL A 27 2.31 10.50 -21.47
C VAL A 27 0.79 10.40 -21.51
N ALA A 28 0.22 9.69 -22.49
CA ALA A 28 -1.23 9.48 -22.57
C ALA A 28 -1.77 8.77 -21.31
N ASN A 29 -1.05 7.77 -20.81
CA ASN A 29 -1.40 7.10 -19.55
C ASN A 29 -1.29 8.02 -18.35
N LEU A 30 -0.23 8.82 -18.27
CA LEU A 30 -0.03 9.79 -17.19
C LEU A 30 -1.15 10.83 -17.15
N ILE A 31 -1.59 11.34 -18.30
CA ILE A 31 -2.72 12.29 -18.38
C ILE A 31 -4.00 11.64 -17.84
N VAL A 32 -4.30 10.40 -18.26
CA VAL A 32 -5.49 9.68 -17.78
C VAL A 32 -5.39 9.39 -16.27
N LEU A 33 -4.19 9.03 -15.78
CA LEU A 33 -3.94 8.87 -14.36
C LEU A 33 -4.23 10.17 -13.61
N LEU A 34 -3.69 11.31 -14.07
CA LEU A 34 -3.89 12.61 -13.41
C LEU A 34 -5.37 13.00 -13.37
N ILE A 35 -6.09 12.82 -14.47
CA ILE A 35 -7.55 13.05 -14.52
C ILE A 35 -8.26 12.16 -13.49
N GLY A 36 -7.91 10.87 -13.45
CA GLY A 36 -8.46 9.92 -12.47
C GLY A 36 -8.15 10.31 -11.02
N VAL A 37 -6.92 10.72 -10.74
CA VAL A 37 -6.46 11.16 -9.42
C VAL A 37 -7.27 12.36 -8.95
N PHE A 38 -7.38 13.42 -9.77
CA PHE A 38 -8.16 14.61 -9.39
C PHE A 38 -9.65 14.29 -9.25
N ALA A 39 -10.23 13.50 -10.16
CA ALA A 39 -11.63 13.13 -10.08
C ALA A 39 -11.94 12.35 -8.81
N VAL A 40 -11.19 11.28 -8.52
CA VAL A 40 -11.40 10.45 -7.33
C VAL A 40 -11.13 11.26 -6.06
N TRP A 41 -10.06 12.06 -6.02
CA TRP A 41 -9.75 12.89 -4.86
C TRP A 41 -10.85 13.89 -4.54
N TRP A 42 -11.31 14.68 -5.53
CA TRP A 42 -12.33 15.71 -5.28
C TRP A 42 -13.72 15.14 -5.04
N ILE A 43 -14.06 13.99 -5.62
CA ILE A 43 -15.33 13.33 -5.32
C ILE A 43 -15.32 12.78 -3.90
N PHE A 44 -14.27 12.02 -3.53
CA PHE A 44 -14.31 11.22 -2.31
C PHE A 44 -13.56 11.81 -1.12
N PHE A 45 -12.39 12.42 -1.33
CA PHE A 45 -11.45 12.74 -0.24
C PHE A 45 -11.38 14.22 0.11
N SER A 46 -11.21 15.12 -0.87
CA SER A 46 -11.03 16.57 -0.63
C SER A 46 -11.98 17.14 0.43
N ASN A 47 -11.48 18.00 1.31
CA ASN A 47 -12.29 18.67 2.33
C ASN A 47 -13.36 19.59 1.70
N GLY A 48 -13.06 20.13 0.51
CA GLY A 48 -14.00 20.88 -0.32
C GLY A 48 -14.83 20.01 -1.27
N GLY A 49 -14.65 18.69 -1.23
CA GLY A 49 -15.28 17.72 -2.11
C GLY A 49 -16.70 17.31 -1.74
N ILE A 50 -17.22 16.30 -2.43
CA ILE A 50 -18.60 15.84 -2.29
C ILE A 50 -18.78 14.97 -1.04
N PHE A 51 -18.04 13.87 -0.93
CA PHE A 51 -18.23 12.90 0.15
C PHE A 51 -17.38 13.16 1.40
N LYS A 52 -16.27 13.90 1.26
CA LYS A 52 -15.40 14.33 2.38
C LYS A 52 -15.01 13.17 3.30
N LEU A 53 -14.63 12.03 2.70
CA LEU A 53 -14.21 10.83 3.42
C LEU A 53 -12.80 10.97 4.00
N TYR A 54 -12.11 12.07 3.73
CA TYR A 54 -10.83 12.37 4.32
C TYR A 54 -11.01 12.91 5.74
N THR A 55 -11.01 11.99 6.68
CA THR A 55 -10.28 12.19 7.92
C THR A 55 -8.97 11.38 7.74
N PRO A 56 -7.78 11.92 8.07
CA PRO A 56 -6.51 11.39 7.55
C PRO A 56 -6.35 9.88 7.69
N LEU A 57 -6.75 9.32 8.85
CA LEU A 57 -6.64 7.89 9.11
C LEU A 57 -7.75 7.09 8.43
N LEU A 58 -8.97 7.61 8.31
CA LEU A 58 -10.01 6.96 7.52
C LEU A 58 -9.58 6.87 6.06
N GLY A 59 -9.18 8.00 5.47
CA GLY A 59 -8.80 8.05 4.07
C GLY A 59 -7.69 7.06 3.77
N PHE A 60 -6.68 7.00 4.64
CA PHE A 60 -5.59 6.05 4.53
C PHE A 60 -6.07 4.58 4.68
N SER A 61 -6.89 4.29 5.68
CA SER A 61 -7.47 2.95 5.89
C SER A 61 -8.25 2.47 4.66
N LEU A 62 -9.06 3.33 4.03
CA LEU A 62 -9.82 2.97 2.82
C LEU A 62 -8.87 2.53 1.69
N VAL A 63 -7.89 3.37 1.36
CA VAL A 63 -7.05 3.17 0.16
C VAL A 63 -6.04 2.05 0.33
N ILE A 64 -5.58 1.76 1.55
CA ILE A 64 -4.63 0.67 1.78
C ILE A 64 -5.32 -0.70 1.64
N TRP A 65 -6.55 -0.81 2.14
CA TRP A 65 -7.33 -2.03 2.01
C TRP A 65 -7.75 -2.29 0.57
N THR A 66 -8.11 -1.26 -0.19
CA THR A 66 -8.38 -1.43 -1.63
C THR A 66 -7.12 -1.88 -2.38
N LEU A 67 -5.95 -1.34 -2.04
CA LEU A 67 -4.69 -1.76 -2.68
C LEU A 67 -4.40 -3.23 -2.39
N LEU A 68 -4.58 -3.65 -1.14
CA LEU A 68 -4.35 -5.03 -0.73
C LEU A 68 -5.31 -6.00 -1.43
N ILE A 69 -6.60 -5.66 -1.50
CA ILE A 69 -7.62 -6.47 -2.20
C ILE A 69 -7.32 -6.54 -3.70
N LEU A 70 -6.89 -5.42 -4.31
CA LEU A 70 -6.47 -5.40 -5.71
C LEU A 70 -5.35 -6.41 -5.95
N LEU A 71 -4.30 -6.37 -5.11
CA LEU A 71 -3.18 -7.29 -5.22
C LEU A 71 -3.60 -8.74 -5.00
N TRP A 72 -4.48 -9.01 -4.03
CA TRP A 72 -5.03 -10.36 -3.86
C TRP A 72 -5.78 -10.84 -5.09
N GLN A 73 -6.63 -10.00 -5.65
CA GLN A 73 -7.40 -10.32 -6.85
C GLN A 73 -6.48 -10.70 -8.02
N THR A 74 -5.35 -10.00 -8.20
CA THR A 74 -4.47 -10.21 -9.36
C THR A 74 -3.37 -11.23 -9.14
N GLU A 75 -2.73 -11.22 -7.99
CA GLU A 75 -1.55 -12.06 -7.71
C GLU A 75 -1.93 -13.37 -7.02
N LEU A 76 -2.82 -13.35 -6.03
CA LEU A 76 -3.23 -14.55 -5.29
C LEU A 76 -4.33 -15.33 -6.01
N PHE A 77 -5.35 -14.64 -6.52
CA PHE A 77 -6.52 -15.24 -7.16
C PHE A 77 -6.44 -15.27 -8.69
N ASP A 78 -5.40 -14.67 -9.28
CA ASP A 78 -5.15 -14.69 -10.73
C ASP A 78 -6.40 -14.33 -11.55
N TYR A 79 -7.07 -13.25 -11.10
CA TYR A 79 -8.30 -12.69 -11.67
C TYR A 79 -9.54 -13.59 -11.58
N TRP A 80 -9.55 -14.66 -10.79
CA TRP A 80 -10.78 -15.42 -10.54
C TRP A 80 -11.89 -14.48 -10.01
N PRO A 81 -13.15 -14.59 -10.48
CA PRO A 81 -13.73 -15.63 -11.33
C PRO A 81 -13.66 -15.36 -12.85
N PHE A 82 -12.94 -14.34 -13.29
CA PHE A 82 -12.86 -13.99 -14.72
C PHE A 82 -12.04 -15.01 -15.52
N SER A 83 -12.58 -15.43 -16.67
CA SER A 83 -11.90 -16.37 -17.55
C SER A 83 -10.75 -15.71 -18.33
N ARG A 84 -9.76 -16.50 -18.77
CA ARG A 84 -8.68 -15.98 -19.65
C ARG A 84 -9.22 -15.35 -20.94
N SER A 85 -10.30 -15.90 -21.51
CA SER A 85 -10.97 -15.31 -22.67
C SER A 85 -11.52 -13.92 -22.36
N TYR A 86 -12.11 -13.71 -21.18
CA TYR A 86 -12.55 -12.38 -20.74
C TYR A 86 -11.36 -11.42 -20.62
N LEU A 87 -10.24 -11.87 -20.04
CA LEU A 87 -9.03 -11.06 -19.93
C LEU A 87 -8.41 -10.71 -21.30
N GLN A 88 -8.52 -11.58 -22.30
CA GLN A 88 -7.94 -11.32 -23.62
C GLN A 88 -8.81 -10.44 -24.51
N ASN A 89 -10.13 -10.64 -24.45
CA ASN A 89 -11.05 -10.11 -25.47
C ASN A 89 -11.83 -8.88 -25.02
N THR A 90 -11.99 -8.65 -23.71
CA THR A 90 -12.78 -7.52 -23.21
C THR A 90 -12.05 -6.20 -23.33
N HIS A 91 -12.78 -5.15 -23.70
CA HIS A 91 -12.24 -3.80 -23.76
C HIS A 91 -11.63 -3.38 -22.41
N PRO A 92 -10.42 -2.77 -22.37
CA PRO A 92 -9.73 -2.49 -21.12
C PRO A 92 -10.51 -1.63 -20.12
N LEU A 93 -11.32 -0.66 -20.58
CA LEU A 93 -12.17 0.12 -19.67
C LEU A 93 -13.28 -0.71 -19.03
N ALA A 94 -13.90 -1.63 -19.76
CA ALA A 94 -14.93 -2.51 -19.22
C ALA A 94 -14.33 -3.51 -18.21
N LYS A 95 -13.12 -4.01 -18.52
CA LYS A 95 -12.33 -4.83 -17.61
C LYS A 95 -11.98 -4.06 -16.32
N GLY A 96 -11.47 -2.84 -16.48
CA GLY A 96 -11.21 -1.90 -15.40
C GLY A 96 -12.41 -1.68 -14.49
N ALA A 97 -13.56 -1.34 -15.06
CA ALA A 97 -14.79 -1.06 -14.32
C ALA A 97 -15.28 -2.29 -13.54
N THR A 98 -15.37 -3.45 -14.20
CA THR A 98 -15.87 -4.68 -13.56
C THR A 98 -14.96 -5.19 -12.45
N MET A 99 -13.64 -5.14 -12.66
CA MET A 99 -12.66 -5.56 -11.66
C MET A 99 -12.57 -4.59 -10.49
N SER A 100 -12.68 -3.28 -10.74
CA SER A 100 -12.74 -2.28 -9.67
C SER A 100 -14.03 -2.42 -8.86
N LEU A 101 -15.16 -2.73 -9.52
CA LEU A 101 -16.41 -3.00 -8.83
C LEU A 101 -16.30 -4.25 -7.95
N LEU A 102 -15.70 -5.33 -8.45
CA LEU A 102 -15.46 -6.54 -7.65
C LEU A 102 -14.57 -6.23 -6.44
N MET A 103 -13.48 -5.49 -6.62
CA MET A 103 -12.61 -5.02 -5.54
C MET A 103 -13.40 -4.26 -4.46
N LEU A 104 -14.28 -3.34 -4.86
CA LEU A 104 -15.13 -2.59 -3.92
C LEU A 104 -16.15 -3.50 -3.20
N VAL A 105 -16.75 -4.47 -3.90
CA VAL A 105 -17.65 -5.44 -3.27
C VAL A 105 -16.91 -6.27 -2.22
N ILE A 106 -15.70 -6.76 -2.54
CA ILE A 106 -14.87 -7.51 -1.60
C ILE A 106 -14.48 -6.62 -0.40
N TYR A 107 -14.14 -5.35 -0.64
CA TYR A 107 -13.88 -4.39 0.43
C TYR A 107 -15.07 -4.24 1.37
N LEU A 108 -16.28 -4.05 0.83
CA LEU A 108 -17.50 -3.94 1.62
C LEU A 108 -17.77 -5.20 2.43
N VAL A 109 -17.57 -6.39 1.86
CA VAL A 109 -17.79 -7.66 2.58
C VAL A 109 -16.75 -7.87 3.68
N LEU A 110 -15.46 -7.74 3.36
CA LEU A 110 -14.37 -8.05 4.30
C LEU A 110 -14.21 -6.96 5.36
N ILE A 111 -14.12 -5.70 4.95
CA ILE A 111 -13.76 -4.63 5.87
C ILE A 111 -15.01 -4.07 6.54
N ILE A 112 -16.07 -3.78 5.79
CA ILE A 112 -17.29 -3.27 6.41
C ILE A 112 -18.08 -4.42 7.07
N GLY A 113 -18.29 -5.54 6.38
CA GLY A 113 -19.01 -6.68 6.91
C GLY A 113 -18.27 -7.41 8.03
N CYS A 114 -17.10 -7.98 7.76
CA CYS A 114 -16.40 -8.81 8.74
C CYS A 114 -15.69 -7.99 9.83
N VAL A 115 -14.90 -6.97 9.47
CA VAL A 115 -14.11 -6.20 10.45
C VAL A 115 -14.98 -5.19 11.20
N TYR A 116 -15.65 -4.27 10.52
CA TYR A 116 -16.38 -3.18 11.17
C TYR A 116 -17.70 -3.65 11.82
N LEU A 117 -18.52 -4.45 11.14
CA LEU A 117 -19.82 -4.88 11.66
C LEU A 117 -19.71 -6.10 12.58
N ILE A 118 -19.12 -7.21 12.13
CA ILE A 118 -19.08 -8.44 12.93
C ILE A 118 -18.07 -8.30 14.07
N MET A 119 -16.78 -8.15 13.74
CA MET A 119 -15.72 -8.09 14.75
C MET A 119 -15.86 -6.85 15.63
N GLY A 120 -16.11 -5.68 15.03
CA GLY A 120 -16.20 -4.40 15.73
C GLY A 120 -17.41 -4.23 16.64
N LYS A 121 -18.57 -4.82 16.30
CA LYS A 121 -19.77 -4.76 17.17
C LYS A 121 -19.87 -5.89 18.17
N LEU A 122 -19.40 -7.08 17.81
CA LEU A 122 -19.62 -8.29 18.61
C LEU A 122 -18.37 -8.74 19.40
N GLY A 123 -17.18 -8.28 19.02
CA GLY A 123 -15.92 -8.73 19.63
C GLY A 123 -15.07 -7.58 20.16
N ILE A 124 -14.42 -6.85 19.27
CA ILE A 124 -13.36 -5.89 19.59
C ILE A 124 -13.85 -4.47 19.25
N THR A 125 -14.24 -3.71 20.27
CA THR A 125 -14.93 -2.42 20.13
C THR A 125 -14.21 -1.41 19.24
N TYR A 126 -12.87 -1.40 19.27
CA TYR A 126 -12.09 -0.42 18.53
C TYR A 126 -12.09 -0.59 17.02
N PHE A 127 -12.66 -1.67 16.47
CA PHE A 127 -12.89 -1.75 15.03
C PHE A 127 -14.23 -1.13 14.60
N ASN A 128 -15.03 -0.61 15.53
CA ASN A 128 -16.30 0.05 15.23
C ASN A 128 -16.43 1.38 15.97
N TRP A 129 -16.44 2.49 15.25
CA TRP A 129 -16.54 3.81 15.86
C TRP A 129 -17.86 4.03 16.62
N ASN A 130 -18.98 3.40 16.22
CA ASN A 130 -20.22 3.48 17.00
C ASN A 130 -20.10 2.71 18.32
N SER A 131 -19.47 1.52 18.31
CA SER A 131 -19.17 0.79 19.54
C SER A 131 -18.24 1.60 20.45
N LEU A 132 -17.22 2.27 19.88
CA LEU A 132 -16.34 3.14 20.64
C LEU A 132 -17.08 4.34 21.25
N MET A 133 -18.02 4.97 20.54
CA MET A 133 -18.84 6.03 21.12
C MET A 133 -19.76 5.51 22.23
N THR A 134 -20.30 4.30 22.09
CA THR A 134 -21.24 3.73 23.06
C THR A 134 -20.57 3.25 24.35
N TYR A 135 -19.40 2.62 24.22
CA TYR A 135 -18.72 1.95 25.34
C TYR A 135 -17.44 2.65 25.79
N GLY A 136 -16.92 3.56 24.97
CA GLY A 136 -15.74 4.33 25.28
C GLY A 136 -16.07 5.49 26.24
N ASP A 137 -15.07 5.87 27.01
CA ASP A 137 -15.18 6.89 28.04
C ASP A 137 -14.62 8.23 27.52
N PHE A 138 -13.77 8.92 28.28
CA PHE A 138 -13.11 10.16 27.87
C PHE A 138 -12.46 10.11 26.47
N GLY A 139 -12.72 11.15 25.67
CA GLY A 139 -12.09 11.37 24.36
C GLY A 139 -12.73 10.62 23.19
N GLN A 140 -13.93 10.07 23.36
CA GLN A 140 -14.61 9.23 22.37
C GLN A 140 -15.80 9.94 21.71
N ASP A 141 -15.58 11.14 21.15
CA ASP A 141 -16.58 11.81 20.30
C ASP A 141 -16.62 11.20 18.88
N ALA A 142 -17.59 11.59 18.06
CA ALA A 142 -17.80 11.03 16.72
C ALA A 142 -16.58 11.16 15.79
N THR A 143 -15.79 12.23 15.91
CA THR A 143 -14.60 12.42 15.08
C THR A 143 -13.44 11.59 15.60
N SER A 144 -13.18 11.64 16.91
CA SER A 144 -12.08 10.90 17.54
C SER A 144 -12.25 9.39 17.44
N THR A 145 -13.46 8.88 17.64
CA THR A 145 -13.79 7.44 17.51
C THR A 145 -13.63 6.94 16.08
N ARG A 146 -14.00 7.76 15.09
CA ARG A 146 -13.81 7.46 13.67
C ARG A 146 -12.33 7.38 13.33
N GLU A 147 -11.52 8.32 13.79
CA GLU A 147 -10.06 8.28 13.60
C GLU A 147 -9.44 7.08 14.30
N ALA A 148 -9.79 6.80 15.56
CA ALA A 148 -9.26 5.67 16.31
C ALA A 148 -9.62 4.31 15.66
N ALA A 149 -10.88 4.14 15.23
CA ALA A 149 -11.29 2.91 14.55
C ALA A 149 -10.63 2.76 13.18
N SER A 150 -10.47 3.86 12.46
CA SER A 150 -9.75 3.88 11.18
C SER A 150 -8.27 3.54 11.37
N TRP A 151 -7.65 4.03 12.43
CA TRP A 151 -6.28 3.69 12.82
C TRP A 151 -6.15 2.18 13.10
N ALA A 152 -7.06 1.60 13.89
CA ALA A 152 -7.05 0.16 14.15
C ALA A 152 -7.16 -0.66 12.85
N MET A 153 -8.04 -0.27 11.92
CA MET A 153 -8.17 -0.93 10.62
C MET A 153 -6.92 -0.77 9.74
N LEU A 154 -6.29 0.41 9.75
CA LEU A 154 -5.01 0.65 9.08
C LEU A 154 -3.91 -0.23 9.67
N CYS A 155 -3.79 -0.28 11.00
CA CYS A 155 -2.84 -1.13 11.70
C CYS A 155 -3.04 -2.62 11.38
N LEU A 156 -4.28 -3.08 11.21
CA LEU A 156 -4.57 -4.44 10.77
C LEU A 156 -4.10 -4.70 9.33
N SER A 157 -4.21 -3.71 8.44
CA SER A 157 -3.84 -3.87 7.03
C SER A 157 -2.34 -4.06 6.80
N VAL A 158 -1.49 -3.44 7.61
CA VAL A 158 -0.03 -3.40 7.37
C VAL A 158 0.63 -4.78 7.47
N PRO A 159 0.38 -5.57 8.54
CA PRO A 159 0.85 -6.95 8.60
C PRO A 159 0.33 -7.82 7.46
N PHE A 160 -0.96 -7.68 7.12
CA PHE A 160 -1.54 -8.40 5.99
C PHE A 160 -0.83 -8.02 4.69
N PHE A 161 -0.51 -6.75 4.48
CA PHE A 161 0.18 -6.31 3.28
C PHE A 161 1.60 -6.87 3.22
N LEU A 162 2.37 -6.78 4.30
CA LEU A 162 3.73 -7.34 4.37
C LEU A 162 3.74 -8.84 4.08
N VAL A 163 2.91 -9.61 4.79
CA VAL A 163 2.84 -11.06 4.62
C VAL A 163 2.32 -11.42 3.23
N SER A 164 1.34 -10.68 2.70
CA SER A 164 0.88 -10.89 1.34
C SER A 164 2.01 -10.73 0.34
N VAL A 165 2.80 -9.66 0.44
CA VAL A 165 3.90 -9.40 -0.48
C VAL A 165 4.99 -10.48 -0.35
N TRP A 166 5.32 -10.92 0.86
CA TRP A 166 6.23 -12.06 1.06
C TRP A 166 5.73 -13.35 0.43
N PHE A 167 4.44 -13.65 0.56
CA PHE A 167 3.86 -14.86 -0.03
C PHE A 167 3.71 -14.75 -1.55
N MET A 168 3.30 -13.59 -2.08
CA MET A 168 3.14 -13.37 -3.52
C MET A 168 4.48 -13.46 -4.26
N PHE A 169 5.54 -12.82 -3.75
CA PHE A 169 6.83 -12.73 -4.46
C PHE A 169 7.90 -13.70 -3.95
N GLY A 170 7.91 -14.01 -2.66
CA GLY A 170 8.88 -14.90 -2.03
C GLY A 170 8.51 -16.38 -2.12
N ILE A 171 7.21 -16.71 -2.18
CA ILE A 171 6.72 -18.08 -2.35
C ILE A 171 6.14 -18.30 -3.74
N GLY A 172 5.19 -17.47 -4.14
CA GLY A 172 4.45 -17.64 -5.38
C GLY A 172 3.68 -18.96 -5.42
N LYS A 173 3.76 -19.68 -6.54
CA LYS A 173 3.01 -20.91 -6.79
C LYS A 173 3.67 -22.17 -6.19
N ASP A 174 4.84 -22.03 -5.57
CA ASP A 174 5.66 -23.17 -5.13
C ASP A 174 5.07 -23.92 -3.92
N LEU A 175 4.19 -23.29 -3.12
CA LEU A 175 3.68 -23.90 -1.89
C LEU A 175 2.57 -24.94 -2.12
N PHE A 176 1.72 -24.70 -3.12
CA PHE A 176 0.57 -25.55 -3.45
C PHE A 176 0.44 -25.76 -4.97
N PRO A 177 1.45 -26.37 -5.63
CA PRO A 177 1.51 -26.46 -7.09
C PRO A 177 0.34 -27.23 -7.71
N GLU A 178 -0.30 -28.13 -6.95
CA GLU A 178 -1.44 -28.93 -7.36
C GLU A 178 -2.78 -28.19 -7.30
N LEU A 179 -2.87 -27.07 -6.56
CA LEU A 179 -4.12 -26.34 -6.38
C LEU A 179 -4.38 -25.40 -7.56
N LYS A 180 -5.57 -25.51 -8.15
CA LYS A 180 -6.08 -24.57 -9.15
C LYS A 180 -6.93 -23.48 -8.48
N GLN A 181 -7.12 -22.35 -9.15
CA GLN A 181 -8.03 -21.31 -8.68
C GLN A 181 -9.49 -21.83 -8.59
N PRO A 182 -10.27 -21.42 -7.57
CA PRO A 182 -9.93 -20.48 -6.51
C PRO A 182 -9.25 -21.12 -5.29
N LYS A 183 -9.07 -22.45 -5.27
CA LYS A 183 -8.55 -23.18 -4.09
C LYS A 183 -7.16 -22.72 -3.70
N PHE A 184 -6.28 -22.46 -4.68
CA PHE A 184 -4.95 -21.91 -4.46
C PHE A 184 -5.01 -20.54 -3.75
N GLY A 185 -5.78 -19.59 -4.30
CA GLY A 185 -5.93 -18.26 -3.73
C GLY A 185 -6.49 -18.29 -2.30
N ILE A 186 -7.51 -19.12 -2.04
CA ILE A 186 -8.08 -19.31 -0.70
C ILE A 186 -7.03 -19.87 0.26
N ALA A 187 -6.30 -20.92 -0.12
CA ALA A 187 -5.29 -21.54 0.74
C ALA A 187 -4.17 -20.55 1.11
N MET A 188 -3.63 -19.82 0.13
CA MET A 188 -2.62 -18.79 0.35
C MET A 188 -3.17 -17.66 1.24
N TRP A 189 -4.37 -17.16 0.94
CA TRP A 189 -5.01 -16.09 1.70
C TRP A 189 -5.29 -16.50 3.14
N SER A 190 -5.69 -17.74 3.41
CA SER A 190 -5.89 -18.25 4.78
C SER A 190 -4.60 -18.24 5.60
N ILE A 191 -3.47 -18.66 5.02
CA ILE A 191 -2.17 -18.61 5.72
C ILE A 191 -1.77 -17.15 5.97
N ILE A 192 -1.91 -16.29 4.96
CA ILE A 192 -1.66 -14.85 5.08
C ILE A 192 -2.51 -14.25 6.19
N ALA A 193 -3.78 -14.63 6.29
CA ALA A 193 -4.69 -14.12 7.31
C ALA A 193 -4.26 -14.53 8.73
N VAL A 194 -3.90 -15.80 8.93
CA VAL A 194 -3.42 -16.29 10.24
C VAL A 194 -2.14 -15.56 10.65
N LEU A 195 -1.15 -15.48 9.77
CA LEU A 195 0.12 -14.80 10.04
C LEU A 195 -0.04 -13.29 10.21
N GLY A 196 -0.90 -12.66 9.39
CA GLY A 196 -1.19 -11.23 9.45
C GLY A 196 -1.84 -10.85 10.78
N ILE A 197 -2.80 -11.64 11.27
CA ILE A 197 -3.41 -11.45 12.60
C ILE A 197 -2.36 -11.61 13.70
N TYR A 198 -1.50 -12.64 13.61
CA TYR A 198 -0.45 -12.86 14.59
C TYR A 198 0.53 -11.68 14.67
N PHE A 199 0.96 -11.15 13.53
CA PHE A 199 1.82 -9.97 13.46
C PHE A 199 1.11 -8.69 13.91
N TYR A 200 -0.20 -8.54 13.64
CA TYR A 200 -0.98 -7.44 14.20
C TYR A 200 -0.93 -7.43 15.74
N PHE A 201 -1.10 -8.60 16.36
CA PHE A 201 -1.02 -8.73 17.83
C PHE A 201 0.35 -8.40 18.42
N ILE A 202 1.43 -8.56 17.65
CA ILE A 202 2.80 -8.27 18.10
C ILE A 202 3.18 -6.81 17.88
N PHE A 203 2.86 -6.26 16.71
CA PHE A 203 3.42 -4.99 16.25
C PHE A 203 2.48 -3.79 16.39
N PHE A 204 1.17 -4.01 16.59
CA PHE A 204 0.19 -2.93 16.63
C PHE A 204 -0.74 -3.00 17.84
N HIS A 205 -1.25 -4.20 18.18
CA HIS A 205 -2.20 -4.36 19.27
C HIS A 205 -1.75 -3.81 20.62
N PRO A 206 -0.47 -3.91 21.05
CA PRO A 206 0.00 -3.32 22.30
C PRO A 206 -0.29 -1.82 22.40
N HIS A 207 -0.06 -1.08 21.31
CA HIS A 207 -0.35 0.35 21.25
C HIS A 207 -1.86 0.61 21.21
N ILE A 208 -2.60 -0.09 20.35
CA ILE A 208 -4.06 0.09 20.23
C ILE A 208 -4.73 -0.11 21.60
N GLY A 209 -4.38 -1.15 22.34
CA GLY A 209 -4.92 -1.36 23.69
C GLY A 209 -4.54 -0.26 24.71
N SER A 210 -3.43 0.45 24.48
CA SER A 210 -2.98 1.56 25.31
C SER A 210 -3.62 2.91 24.97
N MET A 211 -4.23 3.05 23.78
CA MET A 211 -4.90 4.28 23.33
C MET A 211 -6.24 4.52 24.01
N PHE A 212 -6.85 3.48 24.59
CA PHE A 212 -8.14 3.58 25.26
C PHE A 212 -8.00 4.05 26.71
N TYR A 213 -9.00 4.80 27.16
CA TYR A 213 -9.20 5.09 28.58
C TYR A 213 -10.49 4.39 29.07
N PRO A 214 -10.41 3.53 30.10
CA PRO A 214 -9.19 2.97 30.67
C PRO A 214 -8.45 2.06 29.66
N LYS A 215 -7.13 1.90 29.86
CA LYS A 215 -6.30 1.04 29.01
C LYS A 215 -6.82 -0.40 29.05
N GLN A 216 -6.77 -1.09 27.90
CA GLN A 216 -7.27 -2.46 27.74
C GLN A 216 -6.29 -3.50 28.31
N ILE A 217 -5.99 -3.42 29.62
CA ILE A 217 -4.93 -4.20 30.29
C ILE A 217 -5.16 -5.72 30.30
N TYR A 218 -6.41 -6.18 30.13
CA TYR A 218 -6.73 -7.60 30.05
C TYR A 218 -6.60 -8.18 28.63
N ALA A 219 -6.45 -7.33 27.62
CA ALA A 219 -6.35 -7.73 26.22
C ALA A 219 -5.00 -7.39 25.58
N ALA A 220 -4.33 -6.34 26.05
CA ALA A 220 -3.09 -5.85 25.48
C ALA A 220 -1.99 -5.71 26.53
N VAL A 221 -0.78 -6.07 26.11
CA VAL A 221 0.45 -5.80 26.86
C VAL A 221 1.00 -4.41 26.52
N PRO A 222 1.90 -3.84 27.34
CA PRO A 222 2.61 -2.61 26.98
C PRO A 222 3.42 -2.77 25.67
N PRO A 223 3.55 -1.71 24.85
CA PRO A 223 4.38 -1.73 23.65
C PRO A 223 5.85 -2.08 23.97
N TRP A 224 6.32 -3.22 23.50
CA TRP A 224 7.68 -3.70 23.78
C TRP A 224 8.77 -2.83 23.13
N TRP A 225 8.40 -1.97 22.17
CA TRP A 225 9.30 -1.07 21.49
C TRP A 225 9.47 0.29 22.19
N GLU A 226 8.70 0.60 23.24
CA GLU A 226 8.68 1.94 23.84
C GLU A 226 10.06 2.44 24.27
N SER A 227 10.89 1.56 24.85
CA SER A 227 12.25 1.90 25.29
C SER A 227 13.25 2.09 24.14
N ILE A 228 12.98 1.52 22.97
CA ILE A 228 13.87 1.56 21.81
C ILE A 228 13.46 2.70 20.86
N ALA A 229 12.16 2.92 20.72
CA ALA A 229 11.58 3.88 19.80
C ALA A 229 11.25 5.23 20.46
N GLN A 230 11.44 5.36 21.78
CA GLN A 230 11.16 6.59 22.55
C GLN A 230 9.71 7.08 22.35
N THR A 231 8.80 6.15 22.03
CA THR A 231 7.36 6.38 21.84
C THR A 231 6.61 5.08 22.04
N ASN A 232 5.41 5.16 22.60
CA ASN A 232 4.48 4.04 22.67
C ASN A 232 3.61 3.91 21.41
N SER A 233 3.77 4.82 20.43
CA SER A 233 3.00 4.87 19.19
C SER A 233 3.32 3.66 18.29
N ALA A 234 2.29 3.06 17.67
CA ALA A 234 2.49 2.03 16.64
C ALA A 234 2.97 2.61 15.30
N GLU A 235 3.12 3.93 15.19
CA GLU A 235 3.77 4.55 14.04
C GLU A 235 5.22 4.07 13.85
N TYR A 236 5.88 3.63 14.92
CA TYR A 236 7.18 2.95 14.83
C TYR A 236 7.10 1.68 13.96
N SER A 237 6.16 0.79 14.29
CA SER A 237 5.90 -0.43 13.52
C SER A 237 5.38 -0.13 12.12
N LEU A 238 4.52 0.87 11.97
CA LEU A 238 4.05 1.34 10.67
C LEU A 238 5.24 1.75 9.78
N GLY A 239 6.14 2.59 10.31
CA GLY A 239 7.34 3.06 9.63
C GLY A 239 8.19 1.90 9.11
N ILE A 240 8.54 0.95 9.97
CA ILE A 240 9.42 -0.16 9.57
C ILE A 240 8.72 -1.12 8.60
N LEU A 241 7.53 -1.60 8.95
CA LEU A 241 6.87 -2.67 8.18
C LEU A 241 6.32 -2.15 6.85
N PHE A 242 5.78 -0.94 6.80
CA PHE A 242 5.30 -0.37 5.55
C PHE A 242 6.48 0.06 4.66
N VAL A 243 7.52 0.72 5.18
CA VAL A 243 8.70 1.05 4.36
C VAL A 243 9.36 -0.22 3.83
N THR A 244 9.31 -1.34 4.54
CA THR A 244 9.72 -2.65 4.02
C THR A 244 8.93 -3.04 2.77
N VAL A 245 7.60 -2.93 2.80
CA VAL A 245 6.75 -3.18 1.63
C VAL A 245 7.14 -2.26 0.47
N VAL A 246 7.30 -0.95 0.74
CA VAL A 246 7.72 0.01 -0.29
C VAL A 246 9.10 -0.34 -0.87
N GLY A 247 10.05 -0.76 -0.04
CA GLY A 247 11.37 -1.20 -0.46
C GLY A 247 11.33 -2.45 -1.35
N ILE A 248 10.38 -3.36 -1.13
CA ILE A 248 10.14 -4.48 -2.04
C ILE A 248 9.68 -3.97 -3.41
N PHE A 249 8.74 -3.03 -3.44
CA PHE A 249 8.30 -2.45 -4.71
C PHE A 249 9.41 -1.63 -5.40
N TYR A 250 10.30 -0.94 -4.67
CA TYR A 250 11.48 -0.33 -5.28
C TYR A 250 12.34 -1.37 -5.99
N ALA A 251 12.62 -2.50 -5.36
CA ALA A 251 13.40 -3.56 -5.99
C ALA A 251 12.77 -4.05 -7.29
N PHE A 252 11.46 -4.31 -7.31
CA PHE A 252 10.78 -4.78 -8.52
C PHE A 252 10.62 -3.70 -9.60
N HIS A 253 10.42 -2.44 -9.22
CA HIS A 253 10.16 -1.38 -10.21
C HIS A 253 11.42 -0.62 -10.65
N LEU A 254 12.45 -0.58 -9.83
CA LEU A 254 13.70 0.14 -10.12
C LEU A 254 14.84 -0.81 -10.45
N TRP A 255 14.94 -1.95 -9.77
CA TRP A 255 16.11 -2.85 -9.83
C TRP A 255 15.80 -4.23 -10.45
N ASP A 256 14.69 -4.35 -11.17
CA ASP A 256 14.26 -5.56 -11.88
C ASP A 256 14.20 -6.81 -10.98
N GLY A 257 13.85 -6.62 -9.70
CA GLY A 257 13.74 -7.67 -8.69
C GLY A 257 15.04 -8.00 -7.95
N TRP A 258 16.14 -7.31 -8.23
CA TRP A 258 17.35 -7.42 -7.40
C TRP A 258 17.11 -6.81 -6.00
N PRO A 259 17.63 -7.40 -4.91
CA PRO A 259 18.47 -8.60 -4.83
C PRO A 259 17.68 -9.91 -4.72
N TYR A 260 16.35 -9.88 -4.71
CA TYR A 260 15.50 -11.06 -4.49
C TYR A 260 15.71 -12.18 -5.52
N ASN A 261 16.24 -11.85 -6.69
CA ASN A 261 16.50 -12.82 -7.74
C ASN A 261 17.71 -13.75 -7.50
N TYR A 262 18.49 -13.58 -6.42
CA TYR A 262 19.66 -14.45 -6.16
C TYR A 262 19.29 -15.85 -5.64
N VAL A 263 18.24 -15.97 -4.84
CA VAL A 263 17.85 -17.24 -4.22
C VAL A 263 16.51 -17.66 -4.77
N GLN A 264 16.47 -18.78 -5.50
CA GLN A 264 15.27 -19.21 -6.24
C GLN A 264 14.60 -20.47 -5.68
N LYS A 265 15.28 -21.23 -4.81
CA LYS A 265 14.77 -22.52 -4.32
C LYS A 265 14.09 -22.37 -2.96
N GLN A 266 12.88 -22.93 -2.81
CA GLN A 266 12.22 -23.05 -1.52
C GLN A 266 12.94 -24.06 -0.60
N PRO A 267 12.90 -23.88 0.74
CA PRO A 267 12.28 -22.75 1.48
C PRO A 267 13.19 -21.51 1.58
N TRP A 268 14.43 -21.61 1.09
CA TRP A 268 15.44 -20.55 1.23
C TRP A 268 15.08 -19.26 0.50
N ARG A 269 14.37 -19.35 -0.63
CA ARG A 269 13.86 -18.19 -1.35
C ARG A 269 12.96 -17.34 -0.45
N PHE A 270 11.99 -17.95 0.23
CA PHE A 270 11.11 -17.23 1.16
C PHE A 270 11.88 -16.58 2.31
N ILE A 271 12.76 -17.35 2.97
CA ILE A 271 13.54 -16.85 4.11
C ILE A 271 14.43 -15.68 3.67
N TYR A 272 15.14 -15.84 2.54
CA TYR A 272 15.97 -14.79 1.96
C TYR A 272 15.15 -13.55 1.62
N PHE A 273 14.00 -13.73 0.96
CA PHE A 273 13.10 -12.63 0.61
C PHE A 273 12.62 -11.85 1.83
N ALA A 274 12.13 -12.56 2.86
CA ALA A 274 11.63 -11.94 4.08
C ALA A 274 12.74 -11.18 4.85
N VAL A 275 13.90 -11.80 5.05
CA VAL A 275 15.02 -11.16 5.77
C VAL A 275 15.57 -9.97 4.99
N VAL A 276 15.85 -10.14 3.71
CA VAL A 276 16.46 -9.07 2.89
C VAL A 276 15.50 -7.90 2.71
N SER A 277 14.19 -8.17 2.58
CA SER A 277 13.21 -7.07 2.51
C SER A 277 13.17 -6.25 3.79
N LEU A 278 13.18 -6.88 4.96
CA LEU A 278 13.25 -6.18 6.26
C LEU A 278 14.53 -5.35 6.38
N VAL A 279 15.68 -5.88 5.93
CA VAL A 279 16.95 -5.14 5.93
C VAL A 279 16.88 -3.92 5.01
N ILE A 280 16.39 -4.07 3.78
CA ILE A 280 16.22 -2.95 2.84
C ILE A 280 15.27 -1.91 3.41
N GLY A 281 14.11 -2.34 3.93
CA GLY A 281 13.13 -1.46 4.56
C GLY A 281 13.71 -0.69 5.74
N TYR A 282 14.45 -1.36 6.62
CA TYR A 282 15.08 -0.73 7.77
C TYR A 282 16.17 0.26 7.38
N ILE A 283 16.98 -0.03 6.34
CA ILE A 283 17.98 0.91 5.82
C ILE A 283 17.29 2.16 5.29
N ILE A 284 16.25 2.03 4.47
CA ILE A 284 15.48 3.17 3.95
C ILE A 284 14.90 3.99 5.10
N PHE A 285 14.27 3.33 6.07
CA PHE A 285 13.72 3.96 7.26
C PHE A 285 14.77 4.77 8.03
N ARG A 286 15.94 4.17 8.33
CA ARG A 286 17.02 4.85 9.06
C ARG A 286 17.65 6.00 8.30
N VAL A 287 17.85 5.86 7.00
CA VAL A 287 18.38 6.95 6.15
C VAL A 287 17.42 8.13 6.15
N GLN A 288 16.11 7.88 6.05
CA GLN A 288 15.12 8.96 6.10
C GLN A 288 15.09 9.66 7.46
N LEU A 289 15.15 8.91 8.57
CA LEU A 289 15.25 9.52 9.90
C LEU A 289 16.48 10.40 10.05
N PHE A 290 17.64 9.94 9.56
CA PHE A 290 18.85 10.76 9.57
C PHE A 290 18.69 12.07 8.80
N ILE A 291 18.01 12.03 7.64
CA ILE A 291 17.69 13.24 6.87
C ILE A 291 16.72 14.13 7.64
N PHE A 292 15.71 13.56 8.29
CA PHE A 292 14.76 14.34 9.08
C PHE A 292 15.45 15.05 10.26
N ASP A 293 16.34 14.36 10.96
CA ASP A 293 17.11 14.96 12.07
C ASP A 293 18.01 16.11 11.58
N TYR A 294 18.54 15.99 10.36
CA TYR A 294 19.28 17.09 9.73
C TYR A 294 18.40 18.30 9.39
N ILE A 295 17.17 18.08 8.92
CA ILE A 295 16.26 19.15 8.47
C ILE A 295 15.52 19.82 9.63
N TRP A 296 15.09 19.04 10.62
CA TRP A 296 14.16 19.47 11.66
C TRP A 296 14.69 19.23 13.07
N TYR A 297 16.00 19.01 13.22
CA TYR A 297 16.64 18.61 14.47
C TYR A 297 16.14 17.26 15.00
N GLU A 298 16.84 16.77 16.03
CA GLU A 298 16.52 15.52 16.72
C GLU A 298 15.13 15.58 17.36
N ALA A 299 14.32 14.56 17.12
CA ALA A 299 13.03 14.40 17.80
C ALA A 299 13.23 14.13 19.30
N TYR A 300 12.22 14.44 20.10
CA TYR A 300 12.28 14.21 21.55
C TYR A 300 10.95 13.72 22.11
N VAL A 301 11.01 13.05 23.27
CA VAL A 301 9.84 12.49 23.96
C VAL A 301 8.91 13.62 24.40
N GLY A 302 7.64 13.55 24.00
CA GLY A 302 6.65 14.60 24.28
C GLY A 302 6.65 15.76 23.28
N GLY A 303 7.53 15.73 22.27
CA GLY A 303 7.45 16.65 21.13
C GLY A 303 6.11 16.56 20.41
N GLN A 304 5.68 17.66 19.78
CA GLN A 304 4.49 17.69 18.93
C GLN A 304 4.90 17.66 17.47
N ASN A 305 4.07 17.06 16.61
CA ASN A 305 4.20 17.12 15.16
C ASN A 305 5.61 16.70 14.70
N GLU A 306 6.32 17.55 13.96
CA GLU A 306 7.67 17.27 13.49
C GLU A 306 8.65 17.00 14.62
N ALA A 307 8.46 17.49 15.84
CA ALA A 307 9.35 17.17 16.95
C ALA A 307 9.08 15.79 17.60
N ASN A 308 8.02 15.08 17.18
CA ASN A 308 7.57 13.82 17.76
C ASN A 308 8.16 12.59 17.04
N PHE A 309 8.66 11.61 17.79
CA PHE A 309 9.16 10.34 17.24
C PHE A 309 8.12 9.57 16.40
N GLY A 310 6.89 9.45 16.89
CA GLY A 310 5.79 8.78 16.18
C GLY A 310 5.54 9.39 14.81
N TRP A 311 5.41 10.72 14.75
CA TRP A 311 5.26 11.43 13.48
C TRP A 311 6.46 11.20 12.54
N ARG A 312 7.70 11.26 13.06
CA ARG A 312 8.90 10.98 12.24
C ARG A 312 8.84 9.59 11.63
N TYR A 313 8.43 8.59 12.40
CA TYR A 313 8.32 7.21 11.92
C TYR A 313 7.23 7.06 10.86
N SER A 314 6.03 7.60 11.07
CA SER A 314 4.97 7.56 10.06
C SER A 314 5.33 8.37 8.82
N HIS A 315 6.04 9.50 8.97
CA HIS A 315 6.46 10.33 7.86
C HIS A 315 7.51 9.67 6.96
N THR A 316 8.26 8.67 7.45
CA THR A 316 9.13 7.85 6.58
C THR A 316 8.33 7.06 5.53
N VAL A 317 7.12 6.63 5.87
CA VAL A 317 6.20 5.95 4.94
C VAL A 317 5.74 6.93 3.87
N THR A 318 5.41 8.16 4.27
CA THR A 318 4.99 9.22 3.36
C THR A 318 6.07 9.54 2.35
N MET A 319 7.30 9.81 2.80
CA MET A 319 8.41 10.15 1.93
C MET A 319 8.85 8.98 1.03
N ALA A 320 8.80 7.74 1.54
CA ALA A 320 9.00 6.57 0.70
C ALA A 320 7.93 6.46 -0.41
N ASN A 321 6.67 6.74 -0.10
CA ASN A 321 5.59 6.66 -1.09
C ASN A 321 5.68 7.75 -2.17
N PHE A 322 6.19 8.95 -1.86
CA PHE A 322 6.45 9.97 -2.90
C PHE A 322 7.40 9.45 -3.97
N VAL A 323 8.48 8.79 -3.56
CA VAL A 323 9.43 8.15 -4.47
C VAL A 323 8.81 6.92 -5.15
N LEU A 324 7.98 6.15 -4.45
CA LEU A 324 7.31 4.96 -5.01
C LEU A 324 6.37 5.31 -6.15
N VAL A 325 5.56 6.36 -6.00
CA VAL A 325 4.65 6.81 -7.06
C VAL A 325 5.43 7.06 -8.36
N ILE A 326 6.58 7.73 -8.27
CA ILE A 326 7.42 7.98 -9.45
C ILE A 326 8.05 6.68 -9.97
N ALA A 327 8.55 5.80 -9.09
CA ALA A 327 9.09 4.49 -9.47
C ALA A 327 8.07 3.67 -10.27
N LEU A 328 6.81 3.68 -9.84
CA LEU A 328 5.71 3.01 -10.51
C LEU A 328 5.40 3.66 -11.86
N ILE A 329 5.18 4.97 -11.92
CA ILE A 329 4.91 5.70 -13.18
C ILE A 329 6.03 5.42 -14.19
N GLN A 330 7.29 5.56 -13.77
CA GLN A 330 8.43 5.35 -14.63
C GLN A 330 8.51 3.92 -15.16
N ASN A 331 8.31 2.91 -14.31
CA ASN A 331 8.39 1.51 -14.74
C ASN A 331 7.17 1.07 -15.58
N VAL A 332 5.96 1.46 -15.16
CA VAL A 332 4.71 1.00 -15.77
C VAL A 332 4.46 1.73 -17.09
N PHE A 333 4.62 3.05 -17.13
CA PHE A 333 4.28 3.85 -18.32
C PHE A 333 5.45 4.04 -19.28
N PHE A 334 6.67 4.13 -18.75
CA PHE A 334 7.87 4.44 -19.54
C PHE A 334 8.92 3.32 -19.51
N GLY A 335 8.62 2.15 -18.92
CA GLY A 335 9.59 1.07 -18.70
C GLY A 335 10.33 0.61 -19.96
N GLN A 336 9.63 0.52 -21.10
CA GLN A 336 10.21 0.11 -22.38
C GLN A 336 11.34 1.05 -22.86
N ALA A 337 11.36 2.31 -22.40
CA ALA A 337 12.43 3.25 -22.74
C ALA A 337 13.78 2.85 -22.14
N TYR A 338 13.77 2.05 -21.07
CA TYR A 338 14.96 1.60 -20.36
C TYR A 338 15.45 0.21 -20.79
N GLU A 339 14.71 -0.51 -21.64
CA GLU A 339 15.01 -1.92 -21.97
C GLU A 339 16.38 -2.11 -22.65
N LYS A 340 16.81 -1.12 -23.44
CA LYS A 340 18.10 -1.17 -24.15
C LYS A 340 19.31 -0.86 -23.25
N MET A 341 19.08 -0.41 -22.01
CA MET A 341 20.15 -0.08 -21.07
C MET A 341 20.63 -1.34 -20.35
N ASN A 342 21.91 -1.37 -19.98
CA ASN A 342 22.44 -2.39 -19.06
C ASN A 342 21.69 -2.33 -17.72
N ALA A 343 21.45 -3.49 -17.09
CA ALA A 343 20.69 -3.60 -15.84
C ALA A 343 21.18 -2.68 -14.71
N VAL A 344 22.50 -2.53 -14.52
CA VAL A 344 23.08 -1.67 -13.47
C VAL A 344 22.82 -0.20 -13.79
N VAL A 345 23.10 0.22 -15.02
CA VAL A 345 22.87 1.60 -15.48
C VAL A 345 21.39 1.96 -15.41
N ARG A 346 20.54 1.04 -15.86
CA ARG A 346 19.08 1.15 -15.76
C ARG A 346 18.65 1.33 -14.32
N GLY A 347 19.11 0.47 -13.41
CA GLY A 347 18.75 0.53 -11.99
C GLY A 347 19.15 1.86 -11.34
N LEU A 348 20.37 2.33 -11.63
CA LEU A 348 20.87 3.61 -11.12
C LEU A 348 20.04 4.79 -11.66
N ILE A 349 19.83 4.87 -12.97
CA ILE A 349 19.04 5.95 -13.58
C ILE A 349 17.62 5.95 -13.04
N LYS A 350 16.96 4.78 -12.97
CA LYS A 350 15.59 4.69 -12.43
C LYS A 350 15.53 5.15 -10.98
N THR A 351 16.51 4.78 -10.17
CA THR A 351 16.58 5.21 -8.76
C THR A 351 16.78 6.72 -8.63
N ILE A 352 17.74 7.29 -9.35
CA ILE A 352 18.02 8.73 -9.29
C ILE A 352 16.80 9.54 -9.73
N VAL A 353 16.17 9.15 -10.84
CA VAL A 353 14.96 9.83 -11.34
C VAL A 353 13.82 9.70 -10.34
N ALA A 354 13.57 8.51 -9.79
CA ALA A 354 12.52 8.29 -8.80
C ALA A 354 12.72 9.14 -7.54
N VAL A 355 13.95 9.24 -7.04
CA VAL A 355 14.28 10.06 -5.86
C VAL A 355 14.12 11.55 -6.17
N VAL A 356 14.77 12.06 -7.22
CA VAL A 356 14.75 13.50 -7.53
C VAL A 356 13.33 13.98 -7.84
N VAL A 357 12.61 13.28 -8.73
CA VAL A 357 11.24 13.67 -9.09
C VAL A 357 10.27 13.38 -7.95
N GLY A 358 10.51 12.35 -7.13
CA GLY A 358 9.73 12.07 -5.93
C GLY A 358 9.84 13.20 -4.89
N LEU A 359 11.04 13.74 -4.68
CA LEU A 359 11.25 14.90 -3.80
C LEU A 359 10.64 16.19 -4.38
N LEU A 360 10.73 16.40 -5.70
CA LEU A 360 10.03 17.51 -6.36
C LEU A 360 8.50 17.37 -6.22
N PHE A 361 7.99 16.15 -6.30
CA PHE A 361 6.58 15.88 -6.08
C PHE A 361 6.16 16.13 -4.63
N ALA A 362 6.98 15.72 -3.65
CA ALA A 362 6.74 16.03 -2.25
C ALA A 362 6.69 17.54 -2.00
N TRP A 363 7.67 18.28 -2.55
CA TRP A 363 7.67 19.75 -2.48
C TRP A 363 6.42 20.36 -3.10
N ALA A 364 6.05 19.94 -4.32
CA ALA A 364 4.86 20.45 -5.01
C ALA A 364 3.57 20.12 -4.25
N TYR A 365 3.50 18.94 -3.63
CA TYR A 365 2.36 18.53 -2.81
C TYR A 365 2.19 19.45 -1.60
N TYR A 366 3.26 19.72 -0.85
CA TYR A 366 3.16 20.59 0.33
C TYR A 366 3.01 22.07 -0.04
N ALA A 367 3.54 22.50 -1.18
CA ALA A 367 3.44 23.89 -1.65
C ALA A 367 2.07 24.22 -2.26
N TRP A 368 1.51 23.32 -3.07
CA TRP A 368 0.31 23.60 -3.87
C TRP A 368 -0.89 22.72 -3.50
N GLY A 369 -0.68 21.66 -2.72
CA GLY A 369 -1.74 20.76 -2.26
C GLY A 369 -2.93 21.49 -1.65
N PRO A 370 -2.76 22.47 -0.73
CA PRO A 370 -3.89 23.18 -0.17
C PRO A 370 -4.80 23.83 -1.23
N ALA A 371 -4.20 24.41 -2.28
CA ALA A 371 -4.95 25.04 -3.37
C ALA A 371 -5.51 24.03 -4.38
N LEU A 372 -4.75 22.99 -4.74
CA LEU A 372 -5.10 22.04 -5.81
C LEU A 372 -5.97 20.87 -5.33
N LEU A 373 -5.76 20.44 -4.09
CA LEU A 373 -6.36 19.25 -3.50
C LEU A 373 -7.34 19.59 -2.36
N GLY A 374 -7.40 20.85 -1.91
CA GLY A 374 -8.27 21.26 -0.81
C GLY A 374 -7.88 20.64 0.54
N ILE A 375 -6.59 20.37 0.74
CA ILE A 375 -6.05 19.82 1.98
C ILE A 375 -5.62 20.92 2.96
N CYS A 376 -5.34 20.53 4.21
CA CYS A 376 -4.78 21.43 5.20
C CYS A 376 -3.32 21.77 4.87
N GLY A 377 -2.93 23.02 5.13
CA GLY A 377 -1.55 23.47 4.95
C GLY A 377 -0.65 23.05 6.12
N GLY A 378 0.58 22.63 5.80
CA GLY A 378 1.61 22.28 6.77
C GLY A 378 2.11 20.84 6.62
N ILE A 379 3.42 20.64 6.71
CA ILE A 379 4.06 19.32 6.53
C ILE A 379 3.63 18.33 7.62
N SER A 380 3.42 18.84 8.82
CA SER A 380 3.15 18.06 10.02
C SER A 380 1.78 18.36 10.63
N HIS A 381 0.87 18.96 9.84
CA HIS A 381 -0.47 19.30 10.30
C HIS A 381 -1.25 18.02 10.69
N PRO A 382 -1.86 17.92 11.89
CA PRO A 382 -2.49 16.67 12.36
C PRO A 382 -3.64 16.18 11.47
N SER A 383 -4.34 17.11 10.83
CA SER A 383 -5.40 16.81 9.85
C SER A 383 -4.87 16.51 8.44
N GLU A 384 -3.57 16.30 8.27
CA GLU A 384 -2.94 16.00 6.99
C GLU A 384 -2.03 14.77 7.08
N ASN A 385 -2.28 13.81 6.19
CA ASN A 385 -1.51 12.61 5.97
C ASN A 385 -1.45 12.32 4.48
N ALA A 386 -0.37 12.78 3.85
CA ALA A 386 -0.14 12.65 2.42
C ALA A 386 -0.05 11.18 1.97
N ALA A 387 0.24 10.22 2.87
CA ALA A 387 0.26 8.81 2.51
C ALA A 387 -1.08 8.33 1.97
N ALA A 388 -2.21 8.84 2.47
CA ALA A 388 -3.53 8.50 1.93
C ALA A 388 -3.68 8.89 0.45
N PHE A 389 -3.26 10.11 0.11
CA PHE A 389 -3.25 10.58 -1.28
C PHE A 389 -2.32 9.74 -2.14
N LEU A 390 -1.10 9.46 -1.67
CA LEU A 390 -0.11 8.71 -2.42
C LEU A 390 -0.55 7.27 -2.66
N ILE A 391 -1.07 6.57 -1.65
CA ILE A 391 -1.60 5.22 -1.81
C ILE A 391 -2.82 5.21 -2.75
N MET A 392 -3.67 6.24 -2.74
CA MET A 392 -4.74 6.39 -3.75
C MET A 392 -4.17 6.48 -5.17
N VAL A 393 -3.12 7.30 -5.39
CA VAL A 393 -2.44 7.38 -6.68
C VAL A 393 -1.88 6.01 -7.09
N ILE A 394 -1.27 5.28 -6.15
CA ILE A 394 -0.77 3.91 -6.38
C ILE A 394 -1.91 2.97 -6.78
N ASN A 395 -3.06 3.00 -6.08
CA ASN A 395 -4.24 2.22 -6.46
C ASN A 395 -4.64 2.49 -7.91
N LEU A 396 -4.70 3.76 -8.32
CA LEU A 396 -5.09 4.13 -9.68
C LEU A 396 -4.07 3.70 -10.73
N ILE A 397 -2.77 3.78 -10.44
CA ILE A 397 -1.71 3.22 -11.30
C ILE A 397 -1.91 1.71 -11.45
N MET A 398 -2.14 1.01 -10.33
CA MET A 398 -2.33 -0.44 -10.33
C MET A 398 -3.62 -0.85 -11.03
N ILE A 399 -4.72 -0.11 -10.89
CA ILE A 399 -5.95 -0.35 -11.66
C ILE A 399 -5.69 -0.15 -13.15
N GLN A 400 -5.01 0.94 -13.52
CA GLN A 400 -4.70 1.23 -14.92
C GLN A 400 -3.79 0.16 -15.52
N ASP A 401 -2.80 -0.33 -14.77
CA ASP A 401 -1.92 -1.40 -15.23
C ASP A 401 -2.62 -2.76 -15.21
N TYR A 402 -3.06 -3.22 -14.04
CA TYR A 402 -3.48 -4.58 -13.79
C TYR A 402 -4.89 -4.87 -14.30
N PHE A 403 -5.81 -3.90 -14.24
CA PHE A 403 -7.19 -4.09 -14.70
C PHE A 403 -7.45 -3.51 -16.09
N MET A 404 -6.70 -2.49 -16.52
CA MET A 404 -6.93 -1.81 -17.80
C MET A 404 -5.78 -1.95 -18.80
N ASP A 405 -4.83 -2.87 -18.58
CA ASP A 405 -3.73 -3.16 -19.51
C ASP A 405 -2.96 -1.91 -19.98
N ARG A 406 -2.78 -0.94 -19.08
CA ARG A 406 -2.15 0.36 -19.33
C ARG A 406 -2.83 1.15 -20.45
N TRP A 407 -4.15 1.09 -20.53
CA TRP A 407 -4.96 1.93 -21.40
C TRP A 407 -4.87 3.42 -20.96
N PRO A 408 -4.88 4.39 -21.90
CA PRO A 408 -5.04 4.25 -23.35
C PRO A 408 -3.73 4.03 -24.12
N GLY A 409 -2.57 4.18 -23.48
CA GLY A 409 -1.26 4.17 -24.14
C GLY A 409 -0.84 2.83 -24.70
N TYR A 410 -1.27 1.72 -24.09
CA TYR A 410 -0.89 0.38 -24.49
C TYR A 410 -2.11 -0.45 -24.91
N ARG A 411 -1.81 -1.63 -25.48
CA ARG A 411 -2.79 -2.67 -25.79
C ARG A 411 -2.15 -4.04 -25.61
N LEU A 412 -2.99 -5.05 -25.42
CA LEU A 412 -2.57 -6.45 -25.46
C LEU A 412 -2.04 -6.77 -26.87
N LYS A 413 -0.86 -7.38 -26.91
CA LYS A 413 -0.29 -7.96 -28.12
C LYS A 413 -1.10 -9.21 -28.47
N LYS A 414 -1.69 -9.23 -29.66
CA LYS A 414 -2.51 -10.36 -30.16
C LYS A 414 -1.66 -11.39 -30.87
#